data_AF-A0A166TQ71-F1
#
_entry.id   AF-A0A166TQ71-F1
#
_cell.length_a   1.000
_cell.length_b   1.000
_cell.length_c   1.000
_cell.angle_alpha   90.00
_cell.angle_beta   90.00
_cell.angle_gamma   90.00
#
_symmetry.space_group_name_H-M   'P 1'
#
loop_
_entity.id
_entity.type
_entity.pdbx_description
1 polymer ?
#
loop_
_entity_poly.entity_id
_entity_poly.type
_entity_poly.pdbx_seq_one_letter_code
_entity_poly.pdbx_strand_id
1 'polypeptide(L)' 'MRAWQVPESEAYPNGIRYRFQYMTADGTTLLRCDNSPYREGVGMHHRHTPDTVDGIEFEGLASHVRQFKQEVNDR' A
#
# COMPACT_ATOMS: atom_id res chain seq x y z
N MET A 1 -15.56 14.67 -3.72
CA MET A 1 -14.09 14.53 -3.61
C MET A 1 -13.78 13.26 -2.84
N ARG A 2 -12.89 12.39 -3.30
CA ARG A 2 -12.46 11.18 -2.57
C ARG A 2 -11.03 11.40 -2.06
N ALA A 3 -10.76 11.05 -0.80
CA ALA A 3 -9.48 11.34 -0.16
C ALA A 3 -8.26 10.66 -0.83
N TRP A 4 -8.49 9.59 -1.59
CA TRP A 4 -7.45 8.83 -2.30
C TRP A 4 -7.26 9.26 -3.76
N GLN A 5 -8.09 10.16 -4.30
CA GLN A 5 -7.94 10.65 -5.66
C GLN A 5 -6.92 11.78 -5.72
N VAL A 6 -5.95 11.65 -6.63
CA VAL A 6 -4.94 12.67 -6.95
C VAL A 6 -4.93 12.88 -8.46
N PRO A 7 -4.45 14.02 -8.97
CA PRO A 7 -4.24 14.19 -10.40
C PRO A 7 -3.35 13.07 -10.96
N GLU A 8 -3.72 12.55 -12.13
CA GLU A 8 -2.86 11.63 -12.88
C GLU A 8 -1.53 12.31 -13.20
N SER A 9 -0.45 11.58 -12.96
CA SER A 9 0.93 12.04 -13.15
C SER A 9 1.86 10.84 -13.29
N GLU A 10 3.10 11.05 -13.70
CA GLU A 10 4.11 9.96 -13.74
C GLU A 10 4.29 9.29 -12.37
N ALA A 11 4.15 10.06 -11.28
CA ALA A 11 4.21 9.56 -9.91
C ALA A 11 2.96 8.77 -9.49
N TYR A 12 1.80 9.02 -10.12
CA TYR A 12 0.52 8.39 -9.83
C TYR A 12 -0.27 8.17 -11.14
N PRO A 13 0.14 7.19 -11.98
CA PRO A 13 -0.43 6.99 -13.32
C PRO A 13 -1.92 6.63 -13.30
N ASN A 14 -2.39 6.09 -12.17
CA ASN A 14 -3.78 5.69 -11.96
C ASN A 14 -4.60 6.77 -11.23
N GLY A 15 -4.05 7.97 -10.99
CA GLY A 15 -4.74 9.06 -10.28
C GLY A 15 -5.14 8.69 -8.84
N ILE A 16 -4.41 7.78 -8.21
CA ILE A 16 -4.68 7.30 -6.86
C ILE A 16 -3.44 7.39 -5.98
N ARG A 17 -3.66 7.75 -4.72
CA ARG A 17 -2.66 7.66 -3.66
C ARG A 17 -3.26 6.97 -2.44
N TYR A 18 -2.57 5.97 -1.91
CA TYR A 18 -3.02 5.25 -0.72
C TYR A 18 -1.85 4.85 0.19
N ARG A 19 -2.19 4.66 1.46
CA ARG A 19 -1.36 4.02 2.48
C ARG A 19 -2.28 3.35 3.48
N PHE A 20 -2.26 2.04 3.54
CA PHE A 20 -2.95 1.24 4.55
C PHE A 20 -1.91 0.78 5.57
N GLN A 21 -2.23 0.88 6.86
CA GLN A 21 -1.28 0.55 7.92
C GLN A 21 -1.98 -0.20 9.05
N TYR A 22 -1.39 -1.32 9.44
CA TYR A 22 -1.75 -2.12 10.60
C TYR A 22 -0.55 -2.16 11.53
N MET A 23 -0.76 -1.74 12.77
CA MET A 23 0.29 -1.50 13.74
C MET A 23 -0.19 -1.84 15.15
N THR A 24 0.75 -2.16 16.01
CA THR A 24 0.54 -2.31 17.46
C THR A 24 0.24 -0.95 18.10
N ALA A 25 -0.28 -0.97 19.33
CA ALA A 25 -0.58 0.25 20.08
C ALA A 25 0.67 1.09 20.40
N ASP A 26 1.86 0.47 20.46
CA ASP A 26 3.14 1.15 20.64
C ASP A 26 3.73 1.74 19.34
N GLY A 27 3.04 1.55 18.20
CA GLY A 27 3.42 2.13 16.91
C GLY A 27 4.27 1.22 16.01
N THR A 28 4.56 -0.01 16.42
CA THR A 28 5.27 -0.98 15.57
C THR A 28 4.41 -1.37 14.36
N THR A 29 4.92 -1.13 13.15
CA THR A 29 4.22 -1.51 11.90
C THR A 29 4.30 -3.02 11.70
N LEU A 30 3.14 -3.68 11.66
CA LEU A 30 3.02 -5.12 11.38
C LEU A 30 2.76 -5.39 9.89
N LEU A 31 2.01 -4.50 9.25
CA LEU A 31 1.73 -4.56 7.82
C LEU A 31 1.46 -3.16 7.29
N ARG A 32 2.07 -2.80 6.16
CA ARG A 32 1.72 -1.58 5.42
C ARG A 32 1.66 -1.89 3.93
N CYS A 33 0.63 -1.37 3.25
CA CYS A 33 0.57 -1.38 1.79
C CYS A 33 0.42 0.06 1.31
N ASP A 34 1.33 0.53 0.46
CA ASP A 34 1.25 1.86 -0.12
C ASP A 34 1.71 1.89 -1.59
N ASN A 35 1.53 3.04 -2.23
CA ASN A 35 1.97 3.26 -3.60
C ASN A 35 3.00 4.40 -3.73
N SER A 36 3.92 4.51 -2.76
CA SER A 36 4.94 5.58 -2.82
C SER A 36 5.85 5.39 -4.05
N PRO A 37 6.01 6.41 -4.92
CA PRO A 37 6.82 6.30 -6.14
C PRO A 37 8.33 6.33 -5.85
N TYR A 38 8.74 6.68 -4.63
CA TYR A 38 10.14 6.91 -4.26
C TYR A 38 10.84 5.67 -3.70
N ARG A 39 10.45 4.47 -4.16
CA ARG A 39 10.97 3.20 -3.64
C ARG A 39 11.69 2.43 -4.74
N GLU A 40 13.02 2.45 -4.71
CA GLU A 40 13.85 1.71 -5.67
C GLU A 40 13.75 0.19 -5.43
N GLY A 41 13.66 -0.59 -6.51
CA GLY A 41 13.79 -2.05 -6.50
C GLY A 41 12.54 -2.88 -6.21
N VAL A 42 11.41 -2.28 -5.80
CA VAL A 42 10.17 -3.01 -5.43
C VAL A 42 8.92 -2.50 -6.15
N GLY A 43 9.05 -1.52 -7.04
CA GLY A 43 7.93 -0.96 -7.79
C GLY A 43 7.06 0.00 -6.97
N MET A 44 6.12 0.65 -7.66
CA MET A 44 5.27 1.68 -7.07
C MET A 44 4.38 1.11 -5.98
N HIS A 45 3.75 -0.04 -6.23
CA HIS A 45 2.87 -0.72 -5.29
C HIS A 45 3.67 -1.73 -4.49
N HIS A 46 3.72 -1.55 -3.17
CA HIS A 46 4.54 -2.41 -2.34
C HIS A 46 3.97 -2.60 -0.93
N ARG A 47 4.28 -3.76 -0.38
CA ARG A 47 3.92 -4.21 0.97
C ARG A 47 5.13 -4.17 1.87
N HIS A 48 4.97 -3.71 3.10
CA HIS A 48 5.97 -3.75 4.16
C HIS A 48 5.49 -4.68 5.26
N THR A 49 6.37 -5.57 5.69
CA THR A 49 6.27 -6.34 6.93
C THR A 49 7.41 -5.88 7.86
N PRO A 50 7.52 -6.40 9.11
CA PRO A 50 8.68 -6.12 9.94
C PRO A 50 10.01 -6.53 9.29
N ASP A 51 9.97 -7.55 8.43
CA ASP A 51 11.17 -8.20 7.90
C ASP A 51 11.47 -7.84 6.44
N THR A 52 10.42 -7.58 5.64
CA THR A 52 10.54 -7.45 4.19
C THR A 52 9.80 -6.26 3.66
N VAL A 53 10.23 -5.83 2.48
CA VAL A 53 9.37 -5.07 1.58
C VAL A 53 9.36 -5.74 0.23
N ASP A 54 8.15 -6.05 -0.22
CA ASP A 54 7.90 -6.76 -1.46
C ASP A 54 7.04 -5.91 -2.39
N GLY A 55 7.37 -5.93 -3.68
CA GLY A 55 6.49 -5.41 -4.72
C GLY A 55 5.22 -6.27 -4.82
N ILE A 56 4.09 -5.62 -5.11
CA ILE A 56 2.80 -6.30 -5.27
C ILE A 56 2.11 -5.84 -6.56
N GLU A 57 1.47 -6.77 -7.25
CA GLU A 57 0.77 -6.49 -8.50
C GLU A 57 -0.50 -5.68 -8.26
N PHE A 58 -0.70 -4.61 -9.04
CA PHE A 58 -1.83 -3.71 -8.84
C PHE A 58 -2.99 -4.01 -9.80
N GLU A 59 -4.00 -4.68 -9.26
CA GLU A 59 -5.26 -4.98 -9.97
C GLU A 59 -6.36 -3.94 -9.70
N GLY A 60 -6.08 -2.93 -8.89
CA GLY A 60 -7.05 -1.91 -8.48
C GLY A 60 -7.14 -1.73 -6.96
N LEU A 61 -7.57 -0.53 -6.54
CA LEU A 61 -7.63 -0.14 -5.13
C LEU A 61 -8.51 -1.08 -4.29
N ALA A 62 -9.64 -1.52 -4.84
CA ALA A 62 -10.54 -2.45 -4.15
C ALA A 62 -9.89 -3.83 -3.92
N SER A 63 -9.09 -4.33 -4.87
CA SER A 63 -8.37 -5.60 -4.74
C SER A 63 -7.35 -5.51 -3.60
N HIS A 64 -6.55 -4.45 -3.60
CA HIS A 64 -5.58 -4.17 -2.54
C HIS A 64 -6.20 -3.98 -1.15
N VAL A 65 -7.33 -3.29 -1.04
CA VAL A 65 -8.03 -3.15 0.25
C VAL A 65 -8.49 -4.51 0.78
N ARG A 66 -9.02 -5.38 -0.11
CA ARG A 66 -9.41 -6.74 0.28
C ARG A 66 -8.20 -7.56 0.72
N GLN A 67 -7.13 -7.55 -0.06
CA GLN A 67 -5.89 -8.28 0.27
C GLN A 67 -5.30 -7.79 1.60
N PHE A 68 -5.21 -6.48 1.80
CA PHE A 68 -4.73 -5.92 3.06
C PHE A 68 -5.58 -6.38 4.26
N LYS A 69 -6.91 -6.35 4.14
CA LYS A 69 -7.81 -6.83 5.21
C LYS A 69 -7.65 -8.32 5.47
N GLN A 70 -7.49 -9.12 4.43
CA GLN A 70 -7.23 -10.55 4.57
C GLN A 70 -5.93 -10.80 5.33
N GLU A 71 -4.84 -10.15 4.92
CA GLU A 71 -3.54 -10.28 5.60
C GLU A 71 -3.54 -9.75 7.05
N VAL A 72 -4.40 -8.78 7.37
CA VAL A 72 -4.61 -8.33 8.76
C VAL A 72 -5.33 -9.41 9.58
N ASN A 73 -6.33 -10.07 9.02
CA ASN A 73 -7.12 -11.09 9.71
C ASN A 73 -6.35 -12.42 9.90
N ASP A 74 -5.40 -12.71 9.02
CA ASP A 74 -4.58 -13.93 9.07
C ASP A 74 -3.38 -13.81 10.03
N ARG A 75 -3.26 -12.70 10.77
CA ARG A 75 -2.16 -12.39 11.68
C ARG A 75 -2.55 -12.44 13.15
#